data_AF-A0A4Q5XDX9-F1
#
_entry.id   AF-A0A4Q5XDX9-F1
#
_cell.length_a   1.000
_cell.length_b   1.000
_cell.length_c   1.000
_cell.angle_alpha   90.00
_cell.angle_beta   90.00
_cell.angle_gamma   90.00
#
_symmetry.space_group_name_H-M   'P 1'
#
loop_
_entity.id
_entity.type
_entity.pdbx_description
1 polymer ?
#
loop_
_entity_poly.entity_id
_entity_poly.type
_entity_poly.pdbx_seq_one_letter_code
_entity_poly.pdbx_strand_id
1 'polypeptide(L)'
;MSREFITHTTEELLEPWIQWVTVHTGVPLSEHGIIDLDEADKLRHSAFWETLDPVLLLSPMNVKFAQGGESVFLPDPWAASQAPSSTLQPLYKFIRAAVNGHARADKFEARDVLSAMRFLVSHGLSLDSCAAIAKQLTNERVSPNDVKWRRATILDRLLWDVFEHFWTGPVAPRVGVFFSNATAHYQHKYWSHHDPAGFAVKPGESELEAYGDAILFGYQAQDRLIGKALALAGKDTAIAMCTALSQQPMHDYEDRGGKAMFIAKDYRKLLPLLGAAAASDEPLMAEESRLHFDTHALAERAFASVNAARTAAGAKVFKTRGLDGRSFIVGCALFASEVRDDTLVVLDKGAPVPFLDFFVKMKTTTTAKHHPDGLLWVTNPAEQVRHSGVEHLPLTMVRTKLEQAMSSTLS
;
A
#
# COMPACT_ATOMS: atom_id res chain seq x y z
N MET A 1 0.39 -19.95 24.33
CA MET A 1 -1.01 -19.51 24.16
C MET A 1 -1.06 -18.17 23.41
N SER A 2 -2.22 -17.54 23.20
CA SER A 2 -2.35 -16.27 22.48
C SER A 2 -3.32 -15.29 23.15
N ARG A 3 -3.12 -14.00 22.88
CA ARG A 3 -4.03 -12.91 23.23
C ARG A 3 -4.53 -12.22 21.97
N GLU A 4 -5.77 -11.77 22.00
CA GLU A 4 -6.44 -11.09 20.90
C GLU A 4 -7.03 -9.76 21.39
N PHE A 5 -6.84 -8.72 20.59
CA PHE A 5 -7.35 -7.37 20.85
C PHE A 5 -8.00 -6.82 19.59
N ILE A 6 -9.13 -6.14 19.75
CA ILE A 6 -9.59 -5.18 18.74
C ILE A 6 -8.82 -3.89 18.98
N THR A 7 -7.93 -3.54 18.05
CA THR A 7 -7.24 -2.25 18.10
C THR A 7 -8.17 -1.15 17.62
N HIS A 8 -8.01 0.08 18.10
CA HIS A 8 -8.87 1.21 17.68
C HIS A 8 -8.09 2.53 17.64
N THR A 9 -8.33 3.34 16.60
CA THR A 9 -7.90 4.74 16.54
C THR A 9 -9.11 5.69 16.57
N THR A 10 -8.99 6.81 17.28
CA THR A 10 -10.01 7.88 17.30
C THR A 10 -9.70 8.98 16.29
N GLU A 11 -8.70 8.78 15.43
CA GLU A 11 -8.31 9.77 14.41
C GLU A 11 -9.35 9.84 13.29
N GLU A 12 -9.63 11.06 12.81
CA GLU A 12 -10.54 11.26 11.67
C GLU A 12 -9.91 10.84 10.34
N LEU A 13 -8.60 11.04 10.21
CA LEU A 13 -7.85 10.71 9.00
C LEU A 13 -7.38 9.26 9.04
N LEU A 14 -8.21 8.36 8.51
CA LEU A 14 -7.92 6.93 8.43
C LEU A 14 -7.15 6.62 7.15
N GLU A 15 -5.84 6.60 7.25
CA GLU A 15 -4.92 6.29 6.15
C GLU A 15 -3.79 5.38 6.66
N PRO A 16 -3.52 4.22 6.02
CA PRO A 16 -2.62 3.22 6.57
C PRO A 16 -1.20 3.77 6.81
N TRP A 17 -0.74 4.70 5.98
CA TRP A 17 0.58 5.34 6.13
C TRP A 17 0.68 6.27 7.35
N ILE A 18 -0.43 6.58 8.01
CA ILE A 18 -0.51 7.28 9.30
C ILE A 18 -0.55 6.25 10.42
N GLN A 19 -1.56 5.38 10.42
CA GLN A 19 -1.79 4.47 11.54
C GLN A 19 -0.69 3.41 11.71
N TRP A 20 0.02 3.01 10.64
CA TRP A 20 1.21 2.18 10.80
C TRP A 20 2.34 2.90 11.55
N VAL A 21 2.51 4.22 11.37
CA VAL A 21 3.47 5.01 12.16
C VAL A 21 3.09 4.97 13.64
N THR A 22 1.80 5.11 13.97
CA THR A 22 1.29 4.95 15.34
C THR A 22 1.57 3.56 15.90
N VAL A 23 1.34 2.49 15.13
CA VAL A 23 1.65 1.11 15.55
C VAL A 23 3.15 0.94 15.84
N HIS A 24 4.00 1.46 14.96
CA HIS A 24 5.45 1.30 15.08
C HIS A 24 6.02 2.08 16.27
N THR A 25 5.53 3.30 16.50
CA THR A 25 6.11 4.23 17.48
C THR A 25 5.37 4.29 18.81
N GLY A 26 4.10 3.87 18.85
CA GLY A 26 3.19 4.10 19.98
C GLY A 26 2.70 5.54 20.13
N VAL A 27 3.04 6.42 19.19
CA VAL A 27 2.77 7.87 19.24
C VAL A 27 1.56 8.19 18.36
N PRO A 28 0.60 9.03 18.78
CA PRO A 28 -0.57 9.39 17.96
C PRO A 28 -0.25 10.43 16.87
N LEU A 29 -1.12 10.56 15.86
CA LEU A 29 -0.95 11.51 14.75
C LEU A 29 -0.70 12.95 15.21
N SER A 30 -1.38 13.39 16.28
CA SER A 30 -1.22 14.73 16.85
C SER A 30 0.21 15.06 17.29
N GLU A 31 1.03 14.04 17.51
CA GLU A 31 2.42 14.17 17.96
C GLU A 31 3.41 13.81 16.86
N HIS A 32 3.26 12.66 16.17
CA HIS A 32 4.22 12.27 15.15
C HIS A 32 4.08 13.05 13.82
N GLY A 33 2.90 13.62 13.55
CA GLY A 33 2.66 14.57 12.45
C GLY A 33 2.87 14.03 11.03
N ILE A 34 2.95 12.71 10.84
CA ILE A 34 3.11 12.07 9.53
C ILE A 34 1.73 11.89 8.91
N ILE A 35 1.50 12.53 7.77
CA ILE A 35 0.19 12.54 7.09
C ILE A 35 0.26 12.00 5.66
N ASP A 36 1.46 11.90 5.08
CA ASP A 36 1.67 11.43 3.71
C ASP A 36 2.60 10.22 3.63
N LEU A 37 2.50 9.49 2.52
CA LEU A 37 3.54 8.55 2.09
C LEU A 37 4.85 9.28 1.83
N ASP A 38 5.95 8.56 2.06
CA ASP A 38 7.32 9.03 1.86
C ASP A 38 7.74 10.17 2.81
N GLU A 39 7.15 10.20 4.00
CA GLU A 39 7.48 11.18 5.05
C GLU A 39 8.31 10.58 6.19
N ALA A 40 8.83 9.36 6.03
CA ALA A 40 9.66 8.68 7.01
C ALA A 40 10.81 9.58 7.55
N ASP A 41 11.43 10.40 6.70
CA ASP A 41 12.50 11.32 7.10
C ASP A 41 12.06 12.44 8.05
N LYS A 42 10.77 12.75 8.11
CA LYS A 42 10.19 13.73 9.05
C LYS A 42 9.98 13.13 10.43
N LEU A 43 9.93 11.80 10.56
CA LEU A 43 9.71 11.12 11.82
C LEU A 43 10.85 11.40 12.82
N ARG A 44 10.48 11.64 14.08
CA ARG A 44 11.41 11.92 15.20
C ARG A 44 11.29 10.90 16.33
N HIS A 45 10.30 10.03 16.26
CA HIS A 45 10.03 9.01 17.28
C HIS A 45 10.59 7.67 16.83
N SER A 46 11.24 6.96 17.74
CA SER A 46 11.79 5.63 17.49
C SER A 46 10.67 4.59 17.39
N ALA A 47 10.80 3.66 16.45
CA ALA A 47 9.96 2.47 16.40
C ALA A 47 10.35 1.45 17.48
N PHE A 48 9.49 0.48 17.75
CA PHE A 48 9.71 -0.53 18.80
C PHE A 48 10.91 -1.46 18.55
N TRP A 49 11.45 -1.49 17.32
CA TRP A 49 12.63 -2.27 16.95
C TRP A 49 13.93 -1.48 16.95
N GLU A 50 13.91 -0.16 17.18
CA GLU A 50 15.07 0.73 16.96
C GLU A 50 16.32 0.34 17.77
N THR A 51 16.12 -0.26 18.95
CA THR A 51 17.22 -0.67 19.85
C THR A 51 17.62 -2.14 19.71
N LEU A 52 17.05 -2.85 18.72
CA LEU A 52 17.32 -4.26 18.47
C LEU A 52 18.30 -4.40 17.30
N ASP A 53 19.17 -5.41 17.36
CA ASP A 53 20.05 -5.80 16.26
C ASP A 53 20.37 -7.31 16.39
N PRO A 54 20.33 -8.09 15.30
CA PRO A 54 19.82 -7.70 13.99
C PRO A 54 18.28 -7.62 13.91
N VAL A 55 17.77 -6.82 12.98
CA VAL A 55 16.35 -6.72 12.63
C VAL A 55 16.12 -7.04 11.15
N LEU A 56 14.98 -7.63 10.84
CA LEU A 56 14.55 -7.90 9.46
C LEU A 56 13.25 -7.16 9.18
N LEU A 57 13.29 -6.14 8.32
CA LEU A 57 12.16 -5.28 8.01
C LEU A 57 11.84 -5.38 6.51
N LEU A 58 10.74 -6.05 6.15
CA LEU A 58 10.28 -6.14 4.76
C LEU A 58 8.99 -5.35 4.52
N SER A 59 9.16 -4.23 3.83
CA SER A 59 8.14 -3.30 3.37
C SER A 59 7.24 -2.65 4.44
N PRO A 60 7.70 -2.40 5.69
CA PRO A 60 6.86 -1.66 6.64
C PRO A 60 6.64 -0.23 6.15
N MET A 61 5.42 0.28 6.33
CA MET A 61 5.01 1.58 5.79
C MET A 61 5.63 2.74 6.56
N ASN A 62 6.14 3.75 5.84
CA ASN A 62 6.63 5.02 6.40
C ASN A 62 7.69 4.85 7.50
N VAL A 63 8.54 3.83 7.35
CA VAL A 63 9.64 3.56 8.28
C VAL A 63 10.92 4.24 7.81
N LYS A 64 11.55 4.96 8.73
CA LYS A 64 12.94 5.40 8.59
C LYS A 64 13.83 4.36 9.27
N PHE A 65 14.83 3.86 8.54
CA PHE A 65 15.76 2.89 9.10
C PHE A 65 17.20 3.22 8.67
N ALA A 66 18.05 3.52 9.64
CA ALA A 66 19.47 3.71 9.40
C ALA A 66 20.14 2.34 9.33
N GLN A 67 20.66 1.98 8.15
CA GLN A 67 21.36 0.71 7.97
C GLN A 67 22.59 0.62 8.88
N GLY A 68 22.72 -0.49 9.59
CA GLY A 68 23.83 -0.82 10.46
C GLY A 68 23.74 -2.27 10.95
N GLY A 69 24.87 -2.82 11.41
CA GLY A 69 24.93 -4.20 11.88
C GLY A 69 24.61 -5.24 10.80
N GLU A 70 24.01 -6.35 11.22
CA GLU A 70 23.57 -7.46 10.33
C GLU A 70 22.09 -7.30 9.88
N SER A 71 21.49 -6.15 10.18
CA SER A 71 20.09 -5.85 9.90
C SER A 71 19.78 -5.70 8.39
N VAL A 72 18.60 -6.15 7.98
CA VAL A 72 18.13 -6.14 6.59
C VAL A 72 16.83 -5.36 6.47
N PHE A 73 16.79 -4.39 5.56
CA PHE A 73 15.67 -3.48 5.35
C PHE A 73 15.28 -3.37 3.88
N LEU A 74 14.01 -3.65 3.59
CA LEU A 74 13.34 -3.31 2.34
C LEU A 74 12.27 -2.25 2.65
N PRO A 75 12.38 -1.00 2.16
CA PRO A 75 11.33 0.00 2.32
C PRO A 75 10.05 -0.44 1.61
N ASP A 76 8.92 0.15 2.01
CA ASP A 76 7.71 0.03 1.22
C ASP A 76 7.90 0.65 -0.18
N PRO A 77 7.12 0.23 -1.20
CA PRO A 77 7.33 0.67 -2.59
C PRO A 77 7.10 2.17 -2.84
N TRP A 78 6.49 2.88 -1.89
CA TRP A 78 6.17 4.31 -1.97
C TRP A 78 7.17 5.18 -1.21
N ALA A 79 8.02 4.61 -0.35
CA ALA A 79 9.08 5.33 0.36
C ALA A 79 10.30 5.59 -0.55
N ALA A 80 10.22 6.61 -1.42
CA ALA A 80 11.30 7.01 -2.33
C ALA A 80 12.53 7.61 -1.61
N SER A 81 12.33 8.22 -0.44
CA SER A 81 13.36 8.79 0.41
C SER A 81 14.25 7.76 1.11
N GLN A 82 13.79 6.50 1.19
CA GLN A 82 14.48 5.45 1.93
C GLN A 82 15.22 4.49 0.99
N ALA A 83 16.45 4.13 1.37
CA ALA A 83 17.27 3.18 0.62
C ALA A 83 17.13 1.75 1.19
N PRO A 84 16.93 0.72 0.34
CA PRO A 84 16.99 -0.67 0.78
C PRO A 84 18.42 -1.07 1.14
N SER A 85 18.58 -2.12 1.95
CA SER A 85 19.87 -2.78 2.12
C SER A 85 20.42 -3.15 0.74
N SER A 86 21.73 -2.97 0.55
CA SER A 86 22.38 -3.11 -0.77
C SER A 86 22.04 -4.43 -1.48
N THR A 87 21.98 -5.53 -0.74
CA THR A 87 21.59 -6.86 -1.22
C THR A 87 20.18 -6.91 -1.82
N LEU A 88 19.23 -6.12 -1.28
CA LEU A 88 17.84 -6.06 -1.70
C LEU A 88 17.57 -5.09 -2.86
N GLN A 89 18.58 -4.31 -3.27
CA GLN A 89 18.44 -3.27 -4.30
C GLN A 89 17.83 -3.77 -5.62
N PRO A 90 18.18 -4.95 -6.17
CA PRO A 90 17.55 -5.47 -7.39
C PRO A 90 16.05 -5.72 -7.23
N LEU A 91 15.66 -6.30 -6.10
CA LEU A 91 14.26 -6.60 -5.79
C LEU A 91 13.45 -5.31 -5.59
N TYR A 92 13.99 -4.34 -4.83
CA TYR A 92 13.33 -3.06 -4.58
C TYR A 92 13.03 -2.30 -5.88
N LYS A 93 14.00 -2.23 -6.82
CA LYS A 93 13.79 -1.60 -8.14
C LYS A 93 12.66 -2.27 -8.92
N PHE A 94 12.63 -3.60 -8.94
CA PHE A 94 11.59 -4.37 -9.61
C PHE A 94 10.20 -4.14 -9.00
N ILE A 95 10.09 -4.17 -7.67
CA ILE A 95 8.82 -3.96 -6.96
C ILE A 95 8.30 -2.55 -7.21
N ARG A 96 9.14 -1.51 -7.11
CA ARG A 96 8.72 -0.13 -7.40
C ARG A 96 8.20 0.04 -8.82
N ALA A 97 8.89 -0.54 -9.80
CA ALA A 97 8.42 -0.51 -11.19
C ALA A 97 7.07 -1.22 -11.35
N ALA A 98 6.87 -2.37 -10.70
CA ALA A 98 5.62 -3.13 -10.75
C ALA A 98 4.44 -2.43 -10.05
N VAL A 99 4.68 -1.83 -8.87
CA VAL A 99 3.65 -1.22 -8.03
C VAL A 99 3.31 0.20 -8.50
N ASN A 100 4.25 0.96 -9.04
CA ASN A 100 4.02 2.35 -9.46
C ASN A 100 3.65 2.49 -10.94
N GLY A 101 3.77 1.42 -11.75
CA GLY A 101 3.45 1.41 -13.18
C GLY A 101 1.96 1.50 -13.56
N HIS A 102 1.04 1.78 -12.63
CA HIS A 102 -0.40 1.79 -12.89
C HIS A 102 -0.87 2.86 -13.89
N ALA A 103 -0.11 3.95 -14.07
CA ALA A 103 -0.40 5.03 -15.01
C ALA A 103 0.52 5.05 -16.24
N ARG A 104 1.75 4.55 -16.09
CA ARG A 104 2.78 4.60 -17.11
C ARG A 104 3.14 3.21 -17.56
N ALA A 105 3.17 3.02 -18.88
CA ALA A 105 3.86 1.89 -19.50
C ALA A 105 5.38 2.07 -19.38
N ASP A 106 5.88 2.36 -18.18
CA ASP A 106 7.30 2.33 -17.89
C ASP A 106 7.71 0.88 -18.04
N LYS A 107 8.29 0.60 -19.21
CA LYS A 107 8.70 -0.74 -19.59
C LYS A 107 9.79 -1.13 -18.61
N PHE A 108 9.59 -2.25 -17.91
CA PHE A 108 10.67 -2.92 -17.22
C PHE A 108 11.87 -3.02 -18.17
N GLU A 109 13.02 -2.52 -17.74
CA GLU A 109 14.25 -2.82 -18.46
C GLU A 109 14.55 -4.30 -18.25
N ALA A 110 14.82 -5.04 -19.33
CA ALA A 110 15.07 -6.49 -19.26
C ALA A 110 16.19 -6.84 -18.26
N ARG A 111 17.18 -5.94 -18.09
CA ARG A 111 18.25 -6.08 -17.10
C ARG A 111 17.76 -6.05 -15.65
N ASP A 112 16.75 -5.23 -15.34
CA ASP A 112 16.24 -5.09 -13.98
C ASP A 112 15.39 -6.32 -13.62
N VAL A 113 14.59 -6.81 -14.57
CA VAL A 113 13.87 -8.08 -14.42
C VAL A 113 14.85 -9.23 -14.21
N LEU A 114 15.88 -9.35 -15.04
CA LEU A 114 16.87 -10.43 -14.92
C LEU A 114 17.62 -10.35 -13.58
N SER A 115 17.99 -9.14 -13.14
CA SER A 115 18.64 -8.92 -11.85
C SER A 115 17.75 -9.32 -10.68
N ALA A 116 16.47 -8.94 -10.72
CA ALA A 116 15.50 -9.33 -9.69
C ALA A 116 15.23 -10.85 -9.70
N MET A 117 15.14 -11.49 -10.86
CA MET A 117 14.94 -12.93 -10.95
C MET A 117 16.16 -13.69 -10.42
N ARG A 118 17.38 -13.28 -10.78
CA ARG A 118 18.61 -13.86 -10.22
C ARG A 118 18.65 -13.70 -8.71
N PHE A 119 18.28 -12.52 -8.21
CA PHE A 119 18.17 -12.26 -6.78
C PHE A 119 17.19 -13.21 -6.11
N LEU A 120 15.96 -13.35 -6.62
CA LEU A 120 14.94 -14.22 -6.03
C LEU A 120 15.42 -15.68 -5.99
N VAL A 121 16.01 -16.17 -7.07
CA VAL A 121 16.56 -17.53 -7.14
C VAL A 121 17.65 -17.76 -6.08
N SER A 122 18.51 -16.78 -5.82
CA SER A 122 19.56 -16.92 -4.81
C SER A 122 19.11 -16.62 -3.37
N HIS A 123 17.94 -16.00 -3.17
CA HIS A 123 17.44 -15.54 -1.86
C HIS A 123 16.06 -16.09 -1.54
N GLY A 124 15.85 -17.39 -1.76
CA GLY A 124 14.72 -18.11 -1.15
C GLY A 124 13.53 -18.43 -2.04
N LEU A 125 13.53 -18.08 -3.34
CA LEU A 125 12.41 -18.41 -4.24
C LEU A 125 12.04 -19.89 -4.15
N SER A 126 10.84 -20.16 -3.62
CA SER A 126 10.41 -21.53 -3.33
C SER A 126 9.76 -22.19 -4.55
N LEU A 127 9.87 -23.52 -4.62
CA LEU A 127 9.16 -24.32 -5.64
C LEU A 127 7.65 -24.14 -5.55
N ASP A 128 7.14 -24.01 -4.32
CA ASP A 128 5.75 -23.66 -4.04
C ASP A 128 5.38 -22.36 -4.76
N SER A 129 6.16 -21.29 -4.60
CA SER A 129 5.95 -20.01 -5.29
C SER A 129 6.00 -20.10 -6.81
N CYS A 130 6.99 -20.79 -7.36
CA CYS A 130 7.06 -21.05 -8.79
C CYS A 130 5.81 -21.77 -9.29
N ALA A 131 5.34 -22.81 -8.60
CA ALA A 131 4.16 -23.58 -8.97
C ALA A 131 2.88 -22.73 -8.94
N ALA A 132 2.69 -21.90 -7.91
CA ALA A 132 1.52 -21.02 -7.82
C ALA A 132 1.51 -19.93 -8.89
N ILE A 133 2.67 -19.34 -9.19
CA ILE A 133 2.80 -18.35 -10.27
C ILE A 133 2.51 -19.00 -11.63
N ALA A 134 3.09 -20.18 -11.90
CA ALA A 134 2.83 -20.92 -13.13
C ALA A 134 1.34 -21.30 -13.27
N LYS A 135 0.70 -21.74 -12.18
CA LYS A 135 -0.74 -22.03 -12.14
C LYS A 135 -1.57 -20.77 -12.43
N GLN A 136 -1.22 -19.64 -11.83
CA GLN A 136 -1.91 -18.36 -12.09
C GLN A 136 -1.79 -17.95 -13.56
N LEU A 137 -0.58 -17.99 -14.13
CA LEU A 137 -0.34 -17.65 -15.54
C LEU A 137 -1.06 -18.60 -16.51
N THR A 138 -1.16 -19.87 -16.16
CA THR A 138 -1.92 -20.86 -16.95
C THR A 138 -3.41 -20.58 -16.88
N ASN A 139 -3.95 -20.33 -15.68
CA ASN A 139 -5.35 -19.99 -15.47
C ASN A 139 -5.76 -18.75 -16.27
N GLU A 140 -4.91 -17.73 -16.34
CA GLU A 140 -5.17 -16.53 -17.13
C GLU A 140 -5.27 -16.77 -18.64
N ARG A 141 -4.71 -17.87 -19.15
CA ARG A 141 -4.79 -18.23 -20.57
C ARG A 141 -6.00 -19.09 -20.91
N VAL A 142 -6.50 -19.85 -19.95
CA VAL A 142 -7.54 -20.87 -20.19
C VAL A 142 -8.89 -20.52 -19.56
N SER A 143 -8.92 -19.63 -18.57
CA SER A 143 -10.17 -19.25 -17.91
C SER A 143 -11.04 -18.40 -18.84
N PRO A 144 -12.36 -18.67 -18.90
CA PRO A 144 -13.29 -17.81 -19.62
C PRO A 144 -13.50 -16.47 -18.91
N ASN A 145 -13.23 -16.40 -17.60
CA ASN A 145 -13.42 -15.22 -16.75
C ASN A 145 -12.09 -14.50 -16.51
N ASP A 146 -12.15 -13.21 -16.20
CA ASP A 146 -10.96 -12.47 -15.78
C ASP A 146 -10.48 -12.95 -14.42
N VAL A 147 -9.29 -13.56 -14.39
CA VAL A 147 -8.63 -14.03 -13.17
C VAL A 147 -7.34 -13.27 -12.84
N LYS A 148 -7.03 -12.20 -13.60
CA LYS A 148 -5.79 -11.41 -13.39
C LYS A 148 -5.76 -10.70 -12.04
N TRP A 149 -6.93 -10.44 -11.46
CA TRP A 149 -7.06 -9.86 -10.13
C TRP A 149 -6.33 -10.67 -9.05
N ARG A 150 -6.21 -12.00 -9.21
CA ARG A 150 -5.49 -12.89 -8.28
C ARG A 150 -3.99 -12.60 -8.21
N ARG A 151 -3.42 -11.85 -9.17
CA ARG A 151 -2.00 -11.48 -9.16
C ARG A 151 -1.61 -10.62 -7.95
N ALA A 152 -2.56 -9.95 -7.29
CA ALA A 152 -2.25 -9.08 -6.16
C ALA A 152 -1.55 -9.81 -4.99
N THR A 153 -1.68 -11.13 -4.87
CA THR A 153 -1.00 -11.93 -3.83
C THR A 153 0.38 -12.45 -4.23
N ILE A 154 0.81 -12.26 -5.49
CA ILE A 154 2.10 -12.78 -5.97
C ILE A 154 3.25 -12.06 -5.25
N LEU A 155 3.13 -10.74 -5.04
CA LEU A 155 4.18 -9.97 -4.38
C LEU A 155 4.40 -10.45 -2.94
N ASP A 156 3.33 -10.56 -2.15
CA ASP A 156 3.41 -11.03 -0.76
C ASP A 156 4.04 -12.42 -0.67
N ARG A 157 3.73 -13.30 -1.64
CA ARG A 157 4.31 -14.64 -1.70
C ARG A 157 5.81 -14.63 -1.99
N LEU A 158 6.25 -13.82 -2.95
CA LEU A 158 7.68 -13.67 -3.26
C LEU A 158 8.44 -12.98 -2.13
N LEU A 159 7.85 -11.97 -1.49
CA LEU A 159 8.45 -11.30 -0.34
C LEU A 159 8.55 -12.24 0.86
N TRP A 160 7.58 -13.13 1.06
CA TRP A 160 7.64 -14.11 2.13
C TRP A 160 8.81 -15.10 1.95
N ASP A 161 9.01 -15.60 0.73
CA ASP A 161 10.16 -16.47 0.41
C ASP A 161 11.50 -15.79 0.74
N VAL A 162 11.61 -14.49 0.45
CA VAL A 162 12.79 -13.68 0.78
C VAL A 162 12.90 -13.46 2.29
N PHE A 163 11.78 -13.19 2.97
CA PHE A 163 11.73 -13.06 4.43
C PHE A 163 12.26 -14.33 5.10
N GLU A 164 11.75 -15.49 4.70
CA GLU A 164 12.13 -16.79 5.24
C GLU A 164 13.62 -17.09 5.02
N HIS A 165 14.17 -16.72 3.86
CA HIS A 165 15.61 -16.86 3.58
C HIS A 165 16.46 -16.04 4.56
N PHE A 166 16.15 -14.77 4.78
CA PHE A 166 16.91 -13.93 5.71
C PHE A 166 16.70 -14.35 7.17
N TRP A 167 15.47 -14.72 7.53
CA TRP A 167 15.11 -15.20 8.86
C TRP A 167 15.89 -16.47 9.25
N THR A 168 15.87 -17.49 8.39
CA THR A 168 16.52 -18.79 8.68
C THR A 168 18.01 -18.83 8.38
N GLY A 169 18.50 -17.88 7.59
CA GLY A 169 19.86 -17.87 7.07
C GLY A 169 20.71 -16.76 7.69
N PRO A 170 21.17 -15.81 6.86
CA PRO A 170 22.32 -14.97 7.20
C PRO A 170 22.05 -13.88 8.25
N VAL A 171 20.81 -13.67 8.68
CA VAL A 171 20.47 -12.59 9.63
C VAL A 171 20.14 -13.12 11.02
N ALA A 172 19.32 -14.18 11.12
CA ALA A 172 18.79 -14.67 12.40
C ALA A 172 18.30 -13.52 13.33
N PRO A 173 17.31 -12.72 12.87
CA PRO A 173 16.96 -11.45 13.50
C PRO A 173 16.33 -11.62 14.89
N ARG A 174 16.54 -10.64 15.78
CA ARG A 174 15.82 -10.55 17.06
C ARG A 174 14.35 -10.17 16.87
N VAL A 175 14.04 -9.45 15.79
CA VAL A 175 12.69 -9.12 15.38
C VAL A 175 12.57 -9.08 13.87
N GLY A 176 11.49 -9.66 13.35
CA GLY A 176 11.12 -9.62 11.95
C GLY A 176 9.77 -8.94 11.76
N VAL A 177 9.71 -7.96 10.86
CA VAL A 177 8.47 -7.27 10.47
C VAL A 177 8.24 -7.52 8.99
N PHE A 178 7.10 -8.14 8.68
CA PHE A 178 6.66 -8.40 7.31
C PHE A 178 5.34 -7.68 7.07
N PHE A 179 5.30 -6.82 6.06
CA PHE A 179 4.09 -6.12 5.66
C PHE A 179 3.45 -6.75 4.41
N SER A 180 2.13 -6.94 4.44
CA SER A 180 1.32 -7.43 3.32
C SER A 180 0.14 -6.49 3.10
N ASN A 181 -0.17 -6.23 1.82
CA ASN A 181 -1.25 -5.32 1.43
C ASN A 181 -2.33 -6.00 0.57
N ALA A 182 -2.16 -7.27 0.19
CA ALA A 182 -3.06 -7.91 -0.77
C ALA A 182 -4.51 -8.01 -0.28
N THR A 183 -4.75 -8.31 1.00
CA THR A 183 -6.12 -8.39 1.55
C THR A 183 -6.84 -7.04 1.48
N ALA A 184 -6.17 -5.95 1.87
CA ALA A 184 -6.70 -4.59 1.76
C ALA A 184 -7.00 -4.21 0.30
N HIS A 185 -6.18 -4.65 -0.65
CA HIS A 185 -6.44 -4.44 -2.08
C HIS A 185 -7.75 -5.08 -2.54
N TYR A 186 -8.03 -6.32 -2.11
CA TYR A 186 -9.27 -7.00 -2.49
C TYR A 186 -10.48 -6.38 -1.83
N GLN A 187 -10.38 -6.04 -0.55
CA GLN A 187 -11.46 -5.36 0.18
C GLN A 187 -11.84 -4.04 -0.49
N HIS A 188 -10.86 -3.18 -0.81
CA HIS A 188 -11.13 -1.90 -1.47
C HIS A 188 -11.86 -2.02 -2.81
N LYS A 189 -11.61 -3.09 -3.57
CA LYS A 189 -12.07 -3.22 -4.95
C LYS A 189 -13.33 -4.07 -5.11
N TYR A 190 -13.49 -5.10 -4.30
CA TYR A 190 -14.45 -6.17 -4.56
C TYR A 190 -15.49 -6.34 -3.45
N TRP A 191 -15.65 -5.38 -2.53
CA TRP A 191 -16.65 -5.48 -1.46
C TRP A 191 -18.06 -5.59 -2.01
N SER A 192 -18.41 -4.79 -3.03
CA SER A 192 -19.72 -4.89 -3.70
C SER A 192 -19.95 -6.20 -4.46
N HIS A 193 -18.89 -6.93 -4.79
CA HIS A 193 -18.98 -8.24 -5.44
C HIS A 193 -19.15 -9.37 -4.43
N HIS A 194 -18.53 -9.21 -3.25
CA HIS A 194 -18.64 -10.15 -2.14
C HIS A 194 -20.00 -10.06 -1.45
N ASP A 195 -20.47 -8.84 -1.16
CA ASP A 195 -21.77 -8.57 -0.54
C ASP A 195 -22.54 -7.49 -1.31
N PRO A 196 -23.20 -7.85 -2.44
CA PRO A 196 -23.92 -6.91 -3.29
C PRO A 196 -25.22 -6.39 -2.67
N ALA A 197 -25.71 -6.98 -1.58
CA ALA A 197 -27.01 -6.62 -1.00
C ALA A 197 -27.00 -5.19 -0.42
N GLY A 198 -25.86 -4.74 0.10
CA GLY A 198 -25.68 -3.43 0.71
C GLY A 198 -25.51 -2.27 -0.26
N PHE A 199 -25.35 -2.50 -1.57
CA PHE A 199 -25.03 -1.45 -2.55
C PHE A 199 -26.22 -1.11 -3.45
N ALA A 200 -26.46 0.19 -3.69
CA ALA A 200 -27.48 0.65 -4.63
C ALA A 200 -27.14 0.28 -6.08
N VAL A 201 -25.87 0.40 -6.46
CA VAL A 201 -25.35 -0.02 -7.76
C VAL A 201 -24.72 -1.40 -7.61
N LYS A 202 -25.40 -2.41 -8.17
CA LYS A 202 -24.99 -3.82 -8.07
C LYS A 202 -24.11 -4.22 -9.26
N PRO A 203 -23.06 -5.04 -9.04
CA PRO A 203 -22.31 -5.63 -10.14
C PRO A 203 -23.20 -6.50 -11.03
N GLY A 204 -22.84 -6.61 -12.32
CA GLY A 204 -23.52 -7.52 -13.24
C GLY A 204 -23.26 -8.99 -12.93
N GLU A 205 -24.08 -9.91 -13.45
CA GLU A 205 -23.93 -11.35 -13.21
C GLU A 205 -22.54 -11.88 -13.59
N SER A 206 -21.98 -11.44 -14.72
CA SER A 206 -20.62 -11.83 -15.14
C SER A 206 -19.52 -11.30 -14.23
N GLU A 207 -19.73 -10.14 -13.60
CA GLU A 207 -18.78 -9.58 -12.62
C GLU A 207 -18.86 -10.34 -11.29
N LEU A 208 -20.06 -10.71 -10.85
CA LEU A 208 -20.24 -11.55 -9.66
C LEU A 208 -19.58 -12.93 -9.86
N GLU A 209 -19.74 -13.54 -11.04
CA GLU A 209 -19.08 -14.80 -11.38
C GLU A 209 -17.55 -14.68 -11.40
N ALA A 210 -17.02 -13.57 -11.92
CA ALA A 210 -15.57 -13.36 -12.04
C ALA A 210 -14.90 -12.95 -10.71
N TYR A 211 -15.59 -12.17 -9.86
CA TYR A 211 -14.99 -11.42 -8.76
C TYR A 211 -15.61 -11.67 -7.38
N GLY A 212 -16.72 -12.39 -7.27
CA GLY A 212 -17.42 -12.61 -5.99
C GLY A 212 -16.55 -13.25 -4.90
N ASP A 213 -15.61 -14.11 -5.32
CA ASP A 213 -14.66 -14.78 -4.41
C ASP A 213 -13.37 -13.96 -4.15
N ALA A 214 -13.24 -12.73 -4.66
CA ALA A 214 -11.97 -12.01 -4.59
C ALA A 214 -11.50 -11.70 -3.17
N ILE A 215 -12.43 -11.29 -2.29
CA ILE A 215 -12.13 -11.08 -0.87
C ILE A 215 -11.76 -12.40 -0.18
N LEU A 216 -12.52 -13.47 -0.42
CA LEU A 216 -12.24 -14.80 0.14
C LEU A 216 -10.86 -15.30 -0.30
N PHE A 217 -10.50 -15.12 -1.58
CA PHE A 217 -9.19 -15.48 -2.10
C PHE A 217 -8.05 -14.71 -1.40
N GLY A 218 -8.26 -13.43 -1.11
CA GLY A 218 -7.35 -12.61 -0.31
C GLY A 218 -7.10 -13.20 1.08
N TYR A 219 -8.17 -13.51 1.82
CA TYR A 219 -8.07 -14.15 3.13
C TYR A 219 -7.42 -15.54 3.07
N GLN A 220 -7.72 -16.35 2.06
CA GLN A 220 -7.05 -17.65 1.87
C GLN A 220 -5.56 -17.49 1.58
N ALA A 221 -5.15 -16.42 0.90
CA ALA A 221 -3.73 -16.13 0.69
C ALA A 221 -3.05 -15.68 1.98
N GLN A 222 -3.71 -14.83 2.77
CA GLN A 222 -3.25 -14.41 4.09
C GLN A 222 -3.13 -15.60 5.05
N ASP A 223 -4.12 -16.48 5.10
CA ASP A 223 -4.13 -17.70 5.93
C ASP A 223 -2.92 -18.60 5.61
N ARG A 224 -2.60 -18.80 4.32
CA ARG A 224 -1.39 -19.53 3.91
C ARG A 224 -0.11 -18.85 4.39
N LEU A 225 -0.03 -17.52 4.35
CA LEU A 225 1.14 -16.78 4.87
C LEU A 225 1.26 -16.93 6.38
N ILE A 226 0.15 -16.83 7.12
CA ILE A 226 0.11 -17.06 8.57
C ILE A 226 0.55 -18.50 8.90
N GLY A 227 0.09 -19.49 8.13
CA GLY A 227 0.53 -20.87 8.27
C GLY A 227 2.03 -21.05 8.09
N LYS A 228 2.63 -20.37 7.10
CA LYS A 228 4.09 -20.33 6.93
C LYS A 228 4.79 -19.63 8.10
N ALA A 229 4.25 -18.53 8.60
CA ALA A 229 4.80 -17.81 9.76
C ALA A 229 4.79 -18.68 11.02
N LEU A 230 3.70 -19.40 11.26
CA LEU A 230 3.57 -20.36 12.37
C LEU A 230 4.58 -21.49 12.28
N ALA A 231 4.80 -22.03 11.08
CA ALA A 231 5.81 -23.06 10.86
C ALA A 231 7.24 -22.53 11.08
N LEU A 232 7.51 -21.30 10.64
CA LEU A 232 8.81 -20.63 10.72
C LEU A 232 9.21 -20.27 12.16
N ALA A 233 8.25 -19.77 12.96
CA ALA A 233 8.46 -19.32 14.32
C ALA A 233 8.86 -20.45 15.29
N GLY A 234 8.34 -21.66 15.09
CA GLY A 234 8.57 -22.77 16.02
C GLY A 234 7.98 -22.51 17.41
N LYS A 235 8.64 -23.02 18.47
CA LYS A 235 8.14 -22.93 19.85
C LYS A 235 8.66 -21.70 20.62
N ASP A 236 9.80 -21.15 20.20
CA ASP A 236 10.55 -20.15 20.96
C ASP A 236 10.45 -18.75 20.35
N THR A 237 9.53 -18.54 19.41
CA THR A 237 9.31 -17.25 18.74
C THR A 237 7.87 -16.78 18.97
N ALA A 238 7.70 -15.57 19.51
CA ALA A 238 6.41 -14.90 19.54
C ALA A 238 6.03 -14.41 18.13
N ILE A 239 4.76 -14.57 17.76
CA ILE A 239 4.20 -14.07 16.50
C ILE A 239 3.16 -13.01 16.85
N ALA A 240 3.27 -11.86 16.20
CA ALA A 240 2.22 -10.84 16.21
C ALA A 240 1.62 -10.71 14.81
N MET A 241 0.31 -10.91 14.71
CA MET A 241 -0.48 -10.48 13.57
C MET A 241 -1.19 -9.18 13.95
N CYS A 242 -0.90 -8.11 13.22
CA CYS A 242 -1.47 -6.80 13.48
C CYS A 242 -2.07 -6.23 12.20
N THR A 243 -3.21 -5.55 12.33
CA THR A 243 -3.70 -4.62 11.32
C THR A 243 -3.86 -3.25 11.96
N ALA A 244 -3.32 -2.21 11.32
CA ALA A 244 -3.44 -0.84 11.83
C ALA A 244 -4.88 -0.31 11.71
N LEU A 245 -5.60 -0.79 10.69
CA LEU A 245 -6.99 -0.50 10.36
C LEU A 245 -7.64 -1.79 9.84
N SER A 246 -8.96 -1.78 9.72
CA SER A 246 -9.73 -2.73 8.91
C SER A 246 -10.47 -1.97 7.81
N GLN A 247 -11.40 -2.65 7.13
CA GLN A 247 -12.22 -2.05 6.09
C GLN A 247 -13.69 -2.37 6.30
N GLN A 248 -14.54 -1.54 5.73
CA GLN A 248 -15.99 -1.64 5.76
C GLN A 248 -16.55 -1.26 4.38
N PRO A 249 -17.78 -1.67 4.03
CA PRO A 249 -18.40 -1.24 2.79
C PRO A 249 -18.46 0.29 2.72
N MET A 250 -18.23 0.83 1.53
CA MET A 250 -18.28 2.26 1.27
C MET A 250 -19.54 2.58 0.48
N HIS A 251 -20.53 3.14 1.16
CA HIS A 251 -21.76 3.66 0.56
C HIS A 251 -21.64 5.13 0.14
N ASP A 252 -20.49 5.74 0.42
CA ASP A 252 -20.18 7.09 -0.02
C ASP A 252 -20.18 7.11 -1.56
N TYR A 253 -20.76 8.15 -2.15
CA TYR A 253 -20.81 8.37 -3.60
C TYR A 253 -21.68 7.40 -4.40
N GLU A 254 -22.53 6.58 -3.76
CA GLU A 254 -23.47 5.70 -4.47
C GLU A 254 -24.44 6.48 -5.37
N ASP A 255 -24.82 7.70 -4.98
CA ASP A 255 -25.59 8.65 -5.80
C ASP A 255 -24.88 9.04 -7.11
N ARG A 256 -23.57 8.78 -7.22
CA ARG A 256 -22.70 9.10 -8.36
C ARG A 256 -22.13 7.85 -9.03
N GLY A 257 -22.64 6.65 -8.72
CA GLY A 257 -22.14 5.40 -9.29
C GLY A 257 -20.85 4.87 -8.64
N GLY A 258 -20.57 5.33 -7.40
CA GLY A 258 -19.41 4.93 -6.61
C GLY A 258 -18.15 5.76 -6.87
N LYS A 259 -17.09 5.51 -6.09
CA LYS A 259 -15.80 6.19 -6.22
C LYS A 259 -15.00 5.62 -7.38
N ALA A 260 -15.40 5.96 -8.61
CA ALA A 260 -14.66 5.67 -9.82
C ALA A 260 -13.93 6.94 -10.27
N MET A 261 -12.60 6.95 -10.19
CA MET A 261 -11.78 8.13 -10.46
C MET A 261 -10.94 7.96 -11.72
N PHE A 262 -10.26 9.05 -12.10
CA PHE A 262 -9.29 9.07 -13.17
C PHE A 262 -7.87 9.24 -12.62
N ILE A 263 -6.90 8.69 -13.34
CA ILE A 263 -5.48 8.96 -13.14
C ILE A 263 -4.92 9.68 -14.37
N ALA A 264 -4.00 10.61 -14.15
CA ALA A 264 -3.30 11.29 -15.25
C ALA A 264 -2.38 10.30 -15.97
N LYS A 265 -2.41 10.30 -17.30
CA LYS A 265 -1.57 9.43 -18.15
C LYS A 265 -0.11 9.85 -18.10
N ASP A 266 0.16 11.17 -18.18
CA ASP A 266 1.52 11.72 -18.13
C ASP A 266 1.52 13.20 -17.72
N TYR A 267 1.96 13.49 -16.48
CA TYR A 267 2.09 14.86 -15.99
C TYR A 267 3.09 15.70 -16.81
N ARG A 268 4.09 15.08 -17.46
CA ARG A 268 5.05 15.80 -18.32
C ARG A 268 4.39 16.39 -19.57
N LYS A 269 3.27 15.82 -20.02
CA LYS A 269 2.47 16.34 -21.14
C LYS A 269 1.38 17.28 -20.68
N LEU A 270 0.82 17.05 -19.49
CA LEU A 270 -0.30 17.81 -18.95
C LEU A 270 0.15 19.15 -18.32
N LEU A 271 1.22 19.17 -17.53
CA LEU A 271 1.68 20.37 -16.83
C LEU A 271 2.06 21.52 -17.76
N PRO A 272 2.73 21.31 -18.92
CA PRO A 272 3.04 22.41 -19.83
C PRO A 272 1.81 23.18 -20.32
N LEU A 273 0.67 22.50 -20.46
CA LEU A 273 -0.61 23.12 -20.83
C LEU A 273 -1.16 24.03 -19.72
N LEU A 274 -0.76 23.78 -18.48
CA LEU A 274 -1.09 24.60 -17.30
C LEU A 274 -0.01 25.66 -17.03
N GLY A 275 0.95 25.84 -17.94
CA GLY A 275 2.07 26.77 -17.77
C GLY A 275 3.06 26.33 -16.69
N ALA A 276 3.13 25.04 -16.39
CA ALA A 276 4.00 24.44 -15.39
C ALA A 276 4.90 23.35 -15.98
N ALA A 277 6.02 23.06 -15.33
CA ALA A 277 6.87 21.92 -15.66
C ALA A 277 7.47 21.37 -14.37
N ALA A 278 7.20 20.10 -14.09
CA ALA A 278 7.85 19.39 -12.99
C ALA A 278 9.19 18.83 -13.46
N ALA A 279 10.18 18.79 -12.57
CA ALA A 279 11.46 18.12 -12.77
C ALA A 279 11.29 16.59 -12.80
N SER A 280 10.42 16.07 -11.93
CA SER A 280 10.02 14.68 -11.91
C SER A 280 8.62 14.53 -11.29
N ASP A 281 8.02 13.36 -11.48
CA ASP A 281 6.79 12.95 -10.83
C ASP A 281 6.90 11.52 -10.32
N GLU A 282 6.37 11.29 -9.13
CA GLU A 282 6.46 10.03 -8.40
C GLU A 282 5.04 9.55 -8.07
N PRO A 283 4.59 8.41 -8.64
CA PRO A 283 3.28 7.86 -8.29
C PRO A 283 3.21 7.50 -6.81
N LEU A 284 2.11 7.88 -6.16
CA LEU A 284 1.78 7.49 -4.79
C LEU A 284 0.68 6.41 -4.83
N MET A 285 0.17 6.01 -3.66
CA MET A 285 -0.95 5.07 -3.60
C MET A 285 -2.21 5.68 -4.25
N ALA A 286 -2.96 4.83 -4.95
CA ALA A 286 -4.20 5.17 -5.65
C ALA A 286 -4.01 6.10 -6.87
N GLU A 287 -4.75 7.20 -6.97
CA GLU A 287 -4.83 8.11 -8.13
C GLU A 287 -3.90 9.33 -8.05
N GLU A 288 -3.00 9.36 -7.06
CA GLU A 288 -2.18 10.53 -6.75
C GLU A 288 -0.71 10.39 -7.20
N SER A 289 -0.04 11.52 -7.37
CA SER A 289 1.40 11.58 -7.64
C SER A 289 2.01 12.80 -6.96
N ARG A 290 3.25 12.65 -6.47
CA ARG A 290 4.06 13.76 -5.97
C ARG A 290 4.81 14.37 -7.14
N LEU A 291 4.65 15.67 -7.34
CA LEU A 291 5.38 16.44 -8.34
C LEU A 291 6.55 17.16 -7.67
N HIS A 292 7.74 17.06 -8.27
CA HIS A 292 8.95 17.72 -7.79
C HIS A 292 9.39 18.81 -8.75
N PHE A 293 9.93 19.91 -8.22
CA PHE A 293 10.34 21.09 -8.96
C PHE A 293 11.74 21.53 -8.55
N ASP A 294 12.47 22.20 -9.45
CA ASP A 294 13.84 22.65 -9.15
C ASP A 294 13.89 23.68 -8.02
N THR A 295 12.86 24.52 -7.92
CA THR A 295 12.77 25.63 -6.95
C THR A 295 11.38 25.72 -6.33
N HIS A 296 11.32 26.28 -5.11
CA HIS A 296 10.06 26.53 -4.41
C HIS A 296 9.12 27.43 -5.22
N ALA A 297 9.64 28.50 -5.82
CA ALA A 297 8.87 29.42 -6.65
C ALA A 297 8.28 28.76 -7.92
N LEU A 298 8.89 27.68 -8.44
CA LEU A 298 8.29 26.89 -9.52
C LEU A 298 7.16 25.99 -8.99
N ALA A 299 7.36 25.36 -7.83
CA ALA A 299 6.32 24.57 -7.18
C ALA A 299 5.08 25.40 -6.84
N GLU A 300 5.25 26.59 -6.27
CA GLU A 300 4.14 27.50 -5.93
C GLU A 300 3.34 27.92 -7.16
N ARG A 301 4.03 28.31 -8.24
CA ARG A 301 3.37 28.68 -9.51
C ARG A 301 2.60 27.52 -10.11
N ALA A 302 3.21 26.33 -10.14
CA ALA A 302 2.54 25.13 -10.63
C ALA A 302 1.35 24.75 -9.76
N PHE A 303 1.48 24.84 -8.43
CA PHE A 303 0.40 24.57 -7.48
C PHE A 303 -0.78 25.51 -7.71
N ALA A 304 -0.53 26.80 -7.94
CA ALA A 304 -1.56 27.78 -8.27
C ALA A 304 -2.27 27.44 -9.60
N SER A 305 -1.52 27.18 -10.68
CA SER A 305 -2.11 26.83 -11.99
C SER A 305 -2.94 25.55 -11.94
N VAL A 306 -2.43 24.51 -11.29
CA VAL A 306 -3.14 23.22 -11.13
C VAL A 306 -4.42 23.43 -10.31
N ASN A 307 -4.39 24.27 -9.27
CA ASN A 307 -5.57 24.63 -8.50
C ASN A 307 -6.56 25.54 -9.24
N ALA A 308 -6.13 26.26 -10.27
CA ALA A 308 -6.98 27.11 -11.10
C ALA A 308 -7.69 26.32 -12.21
N ALA A 309 -7.15 25.18 -12.65
CA ALA A 309 -7.72 24.39 -13.73
C ALA A 309 -9.17 23.94 -13.46
N ARG A 310 -10.06 24.18 -14.43
CA ARG A 310 -11.49 23.84 -14.37
C ARG A 310 -11.92 23.07 -15.61
N THR A 311 -13.02 22.32 -15.49
CA THR A 311 -13.76 21.88 -16.69
C THR A 311 -14.51 23.05 -17.31
N ALA A 312 -14.99 22.91 -18.55
CA ALA A 312 -15.87 23.91 -19.17
C ALA A 312 -17.15 24.17 -18.36
N ALA A 313 -17.58 23.19 -17.54
CA ALA A 313 -18.71 23.32 -16.62
C ALA A 313 -18.33 23.96 -15.26
N GLY A 314 -17.08 24.39 -15.07
CA GLY A 314 -16.60 25.04 -13.85
C GLY A 314 -16.19 24.10 -12.72
N ALA A 315 -16.16 22.78 -12.93
CA ALA A 315 -15.73 21.82 -11.91
C ALA A 315 -14.20 21.80 -11.75
N LYS A 316 -13.69 21.57 -10.54
CA LYS A 316 -12.24 21.45 -10.28
C LYS A 316 -11.70 20.18 -10.94
N VAL A 317 -10.60 20.29 -11.69
CA VAL A 317 -10.00 19.13 -12.38
C VAL A 317 -9.08 18.33 -11.45
N PHE A 318 -8.36 19.04 -10.58
CA PHE A 318 -7.35 18.44 -9.71
C PHE A 318 -7.67 18.63 -8.24
N LYS A 319 -7.32 17.63 -7.44
CA LYS A 319 -7.10 17.80 -6.00
C LYS A 319 -5.61 17.92 -5.77
N THR A 320 -5.23 18.78 -4.84
CA THR A 320 -3.83 19.04 -4.49
C THR A 320 -3.70 19.20 -3.00
N ARG A 321 -2.54 18.83 -2.45
CA ARG A 321 -2.21 18.91 -1.03
C ARG A 321 -0.71 18.88 -0.81
N GLY A 322 -0.28 19.23 0.39
CA GLY A 322 1.12 19.08 0.83
C GLY A 322 2.13 19.87 -0.01
N LEU A 323 1.84 21.15 -0.31
CA LEU A 323 2.85 22.04 -0.87
C LEU A 323 3.97 22.24 0.17
N ASP A 324 5.09 21.56 -0.05
CA ASP A 324 6.22 21.51 0.87
C ASP A 324 7.51 21.79 0.10
N GLY A 325 8.00 23.02 0.24
CA GLY A 325 9.18 23.52 -0.45
C GLY A 325 9.09 23.31 -1.96
N ARG A 326 9.75 22.28 -2.46
CA ARG A 326 9.91 21.99 -3.89
C ARG A 326 8.95 20.93 -4.43
N SER A 327 7.95 20.52 -3.67
CA SER A 327 7.03 19.47 -4.12
C SER A 327 5.59 19.70 -3.66
N PHE A 328 4.63 19.05 -4.33
CA PHE A 328 3.26 18.89 -3.84
C PHE A 328 2.62 17.62 -4.43
N ILE A 329 1.56 17.14 -3.79
CA ILE A 329 0.78 15.98 -4.24
C ILE A 329 -0.40 16.46 -5.10
N VAL A 330 -0.67 15.76 -6.19
CA VAL A 330 -1.78 16.01 -7.11
C VAL A 330 -2.50 14.72 -7.48
N GLY A 331 -3.82 14.81 -7.64
CA GLY A 331 -4.66 13.74 -8.22
C GLY A 331 -5.84 14.33 -8.98
N CYS A 332 -6.62 13.48 -9.66
CA CYS A 332 -7.86 13.93 -10.29
C CYS A 332 -8.95 14.16 -9.24
N ALA A 333 -9.70 15.26 -9.37
CA ALA A 333 -10.85 15.57 -8.50
C ALA A 333 -12.19 15.11 -9.08
N LEU A 334 -12.22 14.65 -10.34
CA LEU A 334 -13.45 14.29 -11.03
C LEU A 334 -13.75 12.79 -10.88
N PHE A 335 -15.02 12.50 -10.64
CA PHE A 335 -15.59 11.16 -10.69
C PHE A 335 -15.95 10.78 -12.13
N ALA A 336 -16.02 9.48 -12.40
CA ALA A 336 -16.39 8.92 -13.69
C ALA A 336 -17.77 9.38 -14.16
N SER A 337 -18.71 9.61 -13.24
CA SER A 337 -20.05 10.14 -13.53
C SER A 337 -20.05 11.60 -13.98
N GLU A 338 -18.98 12.35 -13.72
CA GLU A 338 -18.88 13.78 -14.03
C GLU A 338 -18.17 14.05 -15.37
N VAL A 339 -17.61 13.00 -15.99
CA VAL A 339 -16.85 13.08 -17.22
C VAL A 339 -17.62 12.44 -18.37
N ARG A 340 -17.78 13.20 -19.46
CA ARG A 340 -18.30 12.75 -20.74
C ARG A 340 -17.18 12.76 -21.77
N ASP A 341 -17.42 12.13 -22.93
CA ASP A 341 -16.45 12.10 -24.03
C ASP A 341 -16.08 13.50 -24.53
N ASP A 342 -16.98 14.47 -24.37
CA ASP A 342 -16.80 15.88 -24.76
C ASP A 342 -16.29 16.77 -23.62
N THR A 343 -15.95 16.22 -22.44
CA THR A 343 -15.46 17.02 -21.32
C THR A 343 -14.14 17.70 -21.67
N LEU A 344 -14.11 19.03 -21.59
CA LEU A 344 -12.93 19.86 -21.84
C LEU A 344 -12.35 20.40 -20.54
N VAL A 345 -11.01 20.45 -20.47
CA VAL A 345 -10.24 21.19 -19.45
C VAL A 345 -9.95 22.59 -19.97
N VAL A 346 -10.39 23.59 -19.23
CA VAL A 346 -10.11 25.01 -19.47
C VAL A 346 -8.76 25.34 -18.84
N LEU A 347 -7.88 25.89 -19.67
CA LEU A 347 -6.54 26.30 -19.31
C LEU A 347 -6.52 27.83 -19.12
N ASP A 348 -5.67 28.32 -18.21
CA ASP A 348 -5.49 29.77 -18.02
C ASP A 348 -4.97 30.46 -19.28
N LYS A 349 -4.22 29.72 -20.11
CA LYS A 349 -3.67 30.18 -21.40
C LYS A 349 -3.84 29.09 -22.44
N GLY A 350 -4.45 29.43 -23.58
CA GLY A 350 -4.63 28.53 -24.72
C GLY A 350 -6.07 28.04 -24.91
N ALA A 351 -6.26 27.18 -25.92
CA ALA A 351 -7.56 26.57 -26.19
C ALA A 351 -7.85 25.46 -25.16
N PRO A 352 -9.13 25.24 -24.80
CA PRO A 352 -9.51 24.10 -23.99
C PRO A 352 -9.08 22.79 -24.64
N VAL A 353 -8.70 21.79 -23.82
CA VAL A 353 -8.23 20.49 -24.29
C VAL A 353 -9.17 19.36 -23.85
N PRO A 354 -9.33 18.28 -24.63
CA PRO A 354 -10.12 17.13 -24.21
C PRO A 354 -9.55 16.48 -22.94
N PHE A 355 -10.39 16.25 -21.94
CA PHE A 355 -9.98 15.65 -20.67
C PHE A 355 -9.44 14.21 -20.87
N LEU A 356 -10.13 13.42 -21.68
CA LEU A 356 -9.78 12.02 -21.93
C LEU A 356 -8.47 11.84 -22.73
N ASP A 357 -7.89 12.90 -23.28
CA ASP A 357 -6.55 12.84 -23.87
C ASP A 357 -5.47 12.65 -22.79
N PHE A 358 -5.69 13.22 -21.60
CA PHE A 358 -4.70 13.27 -20.52
C PHE A 358 -5.02 12.36 -19.34
N PHE A 359 -6.24 11.87 -19.23
CA PHE A 359 -6.69 11.06 -18.11
C PHE A 359 -7.23 9.70 -18.57
N VAL A 360 -7.06 8.68 -17.74
CA VAL A 360 -7.63 7.34 -17.96
C VAL A 360 -8.46 6.94 -16.75
N LYS A 361 -9.65 6.40 -17.00
CA LYS A 361 -10.54 5.90 -15.95
C LYS A 361 -9.87 4.69 -15.28
N MET A 362 -9.83 4.68 -13.95
CA MET A 362 -9.38 3.50 -13.21
C MET A 362 -10.35 2.33 -13.47
N LYS A 363 -9.80 1.13 -13.65
CA LYS A 363 -10.59 -0.07 -14.03
C LYS A 363 -11.58 -0.52 -12.96
N THR A 364 -11.33 -0.19 -11.70
CA THR A 364 -12.13 -0.64 -10.56
C THR A 364 -12.64 0.55 -9.78
N THR A 365 -13.93 0.56 -9.49
CA THR A 365 -14.55 1.47 -8.53
C THR A 365 -14.15 1.02 -7.12
N THR A 366 -13.76 1.96 -6.26
CA THR A 366 -13.53 1.64 -4.85
C THR A 366 -14.89 1.40 -4.17
N THR A 367 -15.02 0.28 -3.46
CA THR A 367 -16.28 -0.19 -2.84
C THR A 367 -16.14 -0.45 -1.33
N ALA A 368 -14.94 -0.26 -0.77
CA ALA A 368 -14.69 -0.25 0.66
C ALA A 368 -13.82 0.93 1.09
N LYS A 369 -14.02 1.36 2.33
CA LYS A 369 -13.25 2.39 3.01
C LYS A 369 -12.66 1.87 4.30
N HIS A 370 -11.67 2.57 4.83
CA HIS A 370 -11.06 2.20 6.10
C HIS A 370 -12.07 2.28 7.25
N HIS A 371 -11.92 1.37 8.20
CA HIS A 371 -12.61 1.36 9.48
C HIS A 371 -11.56 1.53 10.59
N PRO A 372 -11.84 2.33 11.64
CA PRO A 372 -10.87 2.68 12.68
C PRO A 372 -10.43 1.49 13.54
N ASP A 373 -11.26 0.44 13.62
CA ASP A 373 -10.88 -0.79 14.32
C ASP A 373 -9.92 -1.61 13.49
N GLY A 374 -8.92 -2.19 14.13
CA GLY A 374 -8.06 -3.23 13.58
C GLY A 374 -8.00 -4.44 14.50
N LEU A 375 -6.96 -5.24 14.34
CA LEU A 375 -6.73 -6.44 15.12
C LEU A 375 -5.27 -6.46 15.59
N LEU A 376 -5.06 -6.90 16.83
CA LEU A 376 -3.77 -7.37 17.30
C LEU A 376 -3.95 -8.76 17.89
N TRP A 377 -3.32 -9.75 17.29
CA TRP A 377 -3.20 -11.09 17.83
C TRP A 377 -1.73 -11.39 18.10
N VAL A 378 -1.40 -11.82 19.31
CA VAL A 378 -0.02 -12.11 19.70
C VAL A 378 0.06 -13.47 20.38
N THR A 379 0.97 -14.31 19.92
CA THR A 379 1.34 -15.53 20.65
C THR A 379 2.36 -15.19 21.73
N ASN A 380 2.19 -15.79 22.89
CA ASN A 380 3.22 -15.79 23.92
C ASN A 380 3.64 -17.25 24.18
N PRO A 381 4.88 -17.62 23.80
CA PRO A 381 5.46 -18.93 24.09
C PRO A 381 5.46 -19.27 25.59
N ALA A 382 5.67 -18.27 26.45
CA ALA A 382 5.83 -18.44 27.90
C ALA A 382 4.50 -18.48 28.67
N GLU A 383 3.39 -18.00 28.10
CA GLU A 383 2.09 -17.96 28.78
C GLU A 383 1.25 -19.22 28.56
N GLN A 384 0.66 -19.70 29.67
CA GLN A 384 -0.34 -20.78 29.70
C GLN A 384 -1.81 -20.31 29.58
N VAL A 385 -2.08 -19.07 29.18
CA VAL A 385 -3.45 -18.49 29.24
C VAL A 385 -4.33 -18.99 28.09
N ARG A 386 -5.29 -19.89 28.36
CA ARG A 386 -6.34 -20.23 27.38
C ARG A 386 -7.10 -18.96 27.00
N HIS A 387 -7.04 -18.57 25.72
CA HIS A 387 -7.80 -17.51 25.05
C HIS A 387 -8.51 -16.55 26.03
N SER A 388 -7.84 -15.47 26.44
CA SER A 388 -8.54 -14.35 27.06
C SER A 388 -9.47 -13.75 26.00
N GLY A 389 -10.71 -13.41 26.35
CA GLY A 389 -11.66 -12.81 25.42
C GLY A 389 -11.11 -11.54 24.73
N VAL A 390 -11.84 -11.06 23.72
CA VAL A 390 -11.43 -9.89 22.94
C VAL A 390 -11.46 -8.63 23.79
N GLU A 391 -10.31 -7.97 23.94
CA GLU A 391 -10.15 -6.69 24.64
C GLU A 391 -10.05 -5.54 23.61
N HIS A 392 -10.61 -4.36 23.91
CA HIS A 392 -10.36 -3.15 23.11
C HIS A 392 -9.03 -2.50 23.52
N LEU A 393 -8.19 -2.17 22.53
CA LEU A 393 -6.86 -1.62 22.74
C LEU A 393 -6.66 -0.34 21.89
N PRO A 394 -6.34 0.82 22.50
CA PRO A 394 -5.95 1.99 21.71
C PRO A 394 -4.74 1.67 20.83
N LEU A 395 -4.73 2.17 19.60
CA LEU A 395 -3.67 1.88 18.62
C LEU A 395 -2.26 2.26 19.15
N THR A 396 -2.17 3.33 19.93
CA THR A 396 -0.94 3.78 20.61
C THR A 396 -0.37 2.77 21.61
N MET A 397 -1.20 1.86 22.13
CA MET A 397 -0.78 0.82 23.09
C MET A 397 -0.28 -0.46 22.41
N VAL A 398 -0.39 -0.57 21.08
CA VAL A 398 0.07 -1.77 20.33
C VAL A 398 1.56 -1.97 20.52
N ARG A 399 2.38 -0.91 20.40
CA ARG A 399 3.82 -0.95 20.65
C ARG A 399 4.16 -1.62 21.98
N THR A 400 3.50 -1.21 23.07
CA THR A 400 3.73 -1.78 24.40
C THR A 400 3.44 -3.28 24.45
N LYS A 401 2.40 -3.76 23.74
CA LYS A 401 2.09 -5.19 23.66
C LYS A 401 3.15 -5.96 22.88
N LEU A 402 3.68 -5.39 21.80
CA LEU A 402 4.76 -5.98 21.03
C LEU A 402 6.04 -6.09 21.88
N GLU A 403 6.42 -5.02 22.58
CA GLU A 403 7.59 -5.00 23.49
C GLU A 403 7.46 -6.00 24.65
N GLN A 404 6.26 -6.16 25.21
CA GLN A 404 5.97 -7.17 26.23
C GLN A 404 6.18 -8.60 25.71
N ALA A 405 5.68 -8.91 24.51
CA ALA A 405 5.83 -10.23 23.91
C ALA A 405 7.28 -10.56 23.54
N MET A 406 8.05 -9.57 23.09
CA MET A 406 9.49 -9.76 22.85
C MET A 406 10.24 -10.05 24.15
N SER A 407 9.93 -9.32 25.23
CA SER A 407 10.62 -9.48 26.51
C SER A 407 10.37 -10.83 27.17
N SER A 408 9.16 -11.39 27.06
CA SER A 408 8.83 -12.72 27.62
C SER A 408 9.50 -13.89 26.89
N THR A 409 10.09 -13.63 25.72
CA THR A 409 10.78 -14.65 24.92
C THR A 409 12.30 -14.65 25.20
N LEU A 410 12.81 -13.59 25.85
CA LEU A 410 14.22 -13.44 26.21
C LEU A 410 14.56 -13.97 27.63
N SER A 411 13.54 -14.28 28.42
CA SER A 411 13.63 -14.88 29.76
C SER A 411 13.41 -16.39 29.70
#